data_AF-A0A3R8IUB5-F1
#
_entry.id   AF-A0A3R8IUB5-F1
#
_cell.length_a   1.000
_cell.length_b   1.000
_cell.length_c   1.000
_cell.angle_alpha   90.00
_cell.angle_beta   90.00
_cell.angle_gamma   90.00
#
_symmetry.space_group_name_H-M   'P 1'
#
loop_
_entity.id
_entity.type
_entity.pdbx_description
1 polymer ?
#
loop_
_entity_poly.entity_id
_entity_poly.type
_entity_poly.pdbx_seq_one_letter_code
_entity_poly.pdbx_strand_id
1 'polypeptide(L)'
;MIRIFQERELLAAYACAAEGDQALHLMSGLYAYIRKDTPTCFKNRREIAHLFDQNKERLIATAKRLGVRVIRVEREGTASQHIDLCGKPLERARKEAS
;
A
#
# COMPACT_ATOMS: atom_id res chain seq x y z
N MET A 1 5.23 9.73 8.92
CA MET A 1 6.16 8.59 9.07
C MET A 1 5.39 7.34 8.70
N ILE A 2 5.97 6.44 7.91
CA ILE A 2 5.31 5.20 7.47
C ILE A 2 5.78 4.06 8.37
N ARG A 3 4.86 3.23 8.86
CA ARG A 3 5.17 2.03 9.67
C ARG A 3 4.99 0.76 8.85
N ILE A 4 5.94 -0.16 8.90
CA ILE A 4 5.89 -1.42 8.13
C ILE A 4 5.18 -2.51 8.94
N PHE A 5 4.32 -3.26 8.26
CA PHE A 5 3.63 -4.44 8.78
C PHE A 5 3.82 -5.60 7.80
N GLN A 6 4.13 -6.79 8.31
CA GLN A 6 4.28 -8.01 7.51
C GLN A 6 2.91 -8.57 7.10
N GLU A 7 2.91 -9.54 6.19
CA GLU A 7 1.69 -10.13 5.62
C GLU A 7 0.67 -10.60 6.68
N ARG A 8 1.17 -11.21 7.76
CA ARG A 8 0.34 -11.69 8.90
C ARG A 8 -0.22 -10.59 9.80
N GLU A 9 0.20 -9.33 9.61
CA GLU A 9 -0.05 -8.21 10.53
C GLU A 9 -1.11 -7.23 10.00
N LEU A 10 -2.02 -7.69 9.13
CA LEU A 10 -3.04 -6.85 8.50
C LEU A 10 -3.90 -6.09 9.52
N LEU A 11 -4.32 -6.74 10.60
CA LEU A 11 -5.14 -6.11 11.64
C LEU A 11 -4.37 -5.00 12.38
N ALA A 12 -3.07 -5.19 12.60
CA ALA A 12 -2.21 -4.18 13.21
C ALA A 12 -1.99 -2.99 12.27
N ALA A 13 -1.87 -3.23 10.96
CA ALA A 13 -1.81 -2.17 9.96
C ALA A 13 -3.09 -1.33 9.94
N TYR A 14 -4.27 -1.97 10.03
CA TYR A 14 -5.54 -1.25 10.15
C TYR A 14 -5.62 -0.41 11.43
N ALA A 15 -5.25 -0.98 12.58
CA ALA A 15 -5.25 -0.25 13.84
C ALA A 15 -4.33 0.98 13.78
N CYS A 16 -3.12 0.82 13.25
CA CYS A 16 -2.17 1.91 13.05
C CYS A 16 -2.74 3.02 12.15
N ALA A 17 -3.37 2.66 11.04
CA ALA A 17 -4.00 3.65 10.17
C ALA A 17 -5.17 4.38 10.86
N ALA A 18 -5.98 3.66 11.64
CA ALA A 18 -7.10 4.20 12.40
C ALA A 18 -6.66 5.19 13.50
N GLU A 19 -5.47 5.00 14.07
CA GLU A 19 -4.84 5.94 15.01
C GLU A 19 -4.31 7.21 14.34
N GLY A 20 -4.39 7.32 13.01
CA GLY A 20 -3.99 8.49 12.24
C GLY A 20 -2.57 8.42 11.69
N ASP A 21 -1.91 7.26 11.77
CA ASP A 21 -0.61 7.01 11.12
C ASP A 21 -0.76 6.43 9.71
N GLN A 22 0.36 6.28 9.00
CA GLN A 22 0.41 5.56 7.72
C GLN A 22 1.02 4.18 7.92
N ALA A 23 0.32 3.15 7.42
CA ALA A 23 0.75 1.77 7.54
C ALA A 23 1.06 1.16 6.16
N LEU A 24 2.25 0.60 6.00
CA LEU A 24 2.68 -0.13 4.81
C LEU A 24 2.61 -1.63 5.11
N HIS A 25 1.54 -2.27 4.67
CA HIS A 25 1.32 -3.70 4.84
C HIS A 25 1.86 -4.47 3.64
N LEU A 26 2.88 -5.29 3.87
CA LEU A 26 3.58 -6.06 2.86
C LEU A 26 2.87 -7.38 2.59
N MET A 27 2.80 -7.81 1.33
CA MET A 27 2.22 -9.09 0.98
C MET A 27 2.88 -9.71 -0.24
N SER A 28 2.71 -11.02 -0.40
CA SER A 28 3.23 -11.73 -1.55
C SER A 28 2.54 -11.29 -2.83
N GLY A 29 3.34 -10.86 -3.82
CA GLY A 29 2.84 -10.58 -5.16
C GLY A 29 2.74 -11.84 -6.03
N LEU A 30 3.16 -13.01 -5.50
CA LEU A 30 3.23 -14.25 -6.26
C LEU A 30 1.88 -14.63 -6.86
N TYR A 31 0.77 -14.39 -6.20
CA TYR A 31 -0.55 -14.80 -6.73
C TYR A 31 -1.25 -13.73 -7.57
N ALA A 32 -0.62 -12.57 -7.76
CA ALA A 32 -1.18 -11.47 -8.53
C ALA A 32 -1.45 -11.85 -10.00
N TYR A 33 -0.65 -12.78 -10.57
CA TYR A 33 -0.84 -13.27 -11.94
C TYR A 33 -2.07 -14.15 -12.13
N ILE A 34 -2.61 -14.74 -11.06
CA ILE A 34 -3.74 -15.68 -11.13
C ILE A 34 -5.04 -14.95 -11.47
N ARG A 35 -5.19 -13.72 -11.00
CA ARG A 35 -6.38 -12.92 -11.24
C ARG A 35 -6.28 -12.22 -12.59
N LYS A 36 -7.27 -12.48 -13.46
CA LYS A 36 -7.35 -11.92 -14.82
C LYS A 36 -7.30 -10.39 -14.82
N ASP A 37 -7.98 -9.79 -13.85
CA ASP A 37 -8.19 -8.33 -13.76
C ASP A 37 -7.07 -7.60 -13.00
N THR A 38 -6.05 -8.31 -12.51
CA THR A 38 -4.89 -7.67 -11.89
C THR A 38 -4.17 -6.79 -12.91
N PRO A 39 -3.92 -5.50 -12.61
CA PRO A 39 -3.15 -4.64 -13.49
C PRO A 39 -1.76 -5.20 -13.78
N THR A 40 -1.28 -5.04 -15.01
CA THR A 40 -0.03 -5.64 -15.49
C THR A 40 1.20 -5.24 -14.68
N CYS A 41 1.20 -4.06 -14.04
CA CYS A 41 2.31 -3.60 -13.21
C CYS A 41 2.54 -4.46 -11.95
N PHE A 42 1.50 -5.14 -11.46
CA PHE A 42 1.56 -6.06 -10.32
C PHE A 42 1.89 -7.49 -10.72
N LYS A 43 1.69 -7.86 -12.00
CA LYS A 43 2.05 -9.19 -12.49
C LYS A 43 3.57 -9.39 -12.39
N ASN A 44 3.99 -10.60 -11.98
CA ASN A 44 5.39 -11.00 -11.78
C ASN A 44 6.16 -10.21 -10.71
N ARG A 45 5.47 -9.48 -9.82
CA ARG A 45 6.10 -8.88 -8.64
C ARG A 45 6.19 -9.93 -7.53
N ARG A 46 7.37 -10.07 -6.92
CA ARG A 46 7.54 -10.95 -5.74
C ARG A 46 6.79 -10.40 -4.52
N GLU A 47 6.70 -9.09 -4.44
CA GLU A 47 6.11 -8.38 -3.31
C GLU A 47 5.32 -7.17 -3.82
N ILE A 48 4.19 -6.94 -3.15
CA ILE A 48 3.33 -5.77 -3.29
C ILE A 48 2.99 -5.27 -1.88
N ALA A 49 2.40 -4.09 -1.76
CA ALA A 49 1.97 -3.60 -0.45
C ALA A 49 0.72 -2.74 -0.54
N HIS A 50 -0.08 -2.79 0.52
CA HIS A 50 -1.11 -1.79 0.76
C HIS A 50 -0.52 -0.64 1.58
N LEU A 51 -0.65 0.59 1.09
CA LEU A 51 -0.42 1.80 1.88
C LEU A 51 -1.76 2.26 2.45
N PHE A 52 -1.97 2.06 3.75
CA PHE A 52 -3.16 2.48 4.49
C PHE A 52 -2.98 3.87 5.09
N ASP A 53 -4.05 4.66 5.03
CA ASP A 53 -4.16 5.96 5.69
C ASP A 53 -5.65 6.38 5.70
N GLN A 54 -6.16 6.82 6.85
CA GLN A 54 -7.53 7.34 6.98
C GLN A 54 -7.69 8.74 6.40
N ASN A 55 -6.60 9.50 6.25
CA ASN A 55 -6.59 10.78 5.56
C ASN A 55 -6.33 10.57 4.06
N LYS A 56 -7.39 10.66 3.25
CA LYS A 56 -7.33 10.47 1.79
C LYS A 56 -6.35 11.43 1.11
N GLU A 57 -6.31 12.70 1.50
CA GLU A 57 -5.44 13.69 0.88
C GLU A 57 -3.97 13.39 1.16
N ARG A 58 -3.65 13.04 2.40
CA ARG A 58 -2.30 12.62 2.82
C ARG A 58 -1.89 11.32 2.13
N LEU A 59 -2.82 10.37 1.98
CA LEU A 59 -2.60 9.12 1.25
C LEU A 59 -2.18 9.38 -0.20
N ILE A 60 -2.94 10.21 -0.91
CA ILE A 60 -2.67 10.57 -2.30
C ILE A 60 -1.35 11.35 -2.41
N ALA A 61 -1.12 12.33 -1.53
CA ALA A 61 0.12 13.11 -1.51
C ALA A 61 1.35 12.21 -1.31
N THR A 62 1.23 11.22 -0.43
CA THR A 62 2.28 10.22 -0.18
C THR A 62 2.51 9.36 -1.40
N ALA A 63 1.48 8.81 -2.03
CA ALA A 63 1.62 8.02 -3.26
C ALA A 63 2.28 8.82 -4.41
N LYS A 64 1.92 10.09 -4.59
CA LYS A 64 2.59 10.99 -5.56
C LYS A 64 4.07 11.14 -5.26
N ARG A 65 4.41 11.42 -3.99
CA ARG A 65 5.80 11.59 -3.53
C ARG A 65 6.64 10.33 -3.71
N LEU A 66 6.04 9.15 -3.49
CA LEU A 66 6.66 7.85 -3.77
C LEU A 66 6.82 7.58 -5.29
N GLY A 67 6.19 8.38 -6.16
CA GLY A 67 6.30 8.29 -7.61
C GLY A 67 5.30 7.33 -8.25
N VAL A 68 4.15 7.11 -7.61
CA VAL A 68 3.03 6.38 -8.20
C VAL A 68 2.45 7.21 -9.36
N ARG A 69 2.41 6.63 -10.56
CA ARG A 69 1.91 7.32 -11.77
C ARG A 69 0.40 7.28 -11.93
N VAL A 70 -0.22 6.16 -11.54
CA VAL A 70 -1.66 5.95 -11.59
C VAL A 70 -2.12 5.69 -10.17
N ILE A 71 -2.85 6.65 -9.61
CA ILE A 71 -3.34 6.59 -8.22
C ILE A 71 -4.82 6.23 -8.26
N ARG A 72 -5.15 5.11 -7.64
CA ARG A 72 -6.50 4.70 -7.32
C ARG A 72 -6.55 4.42 -5.84
N VAL A 73 -7.48 5.06 -5.14
CA VAL A 73 -7.75 4.77 -3.73
C VAL A 73 -8.80 3.67 -3.70
N GLU A 74 -8.43 2.51 -3.15
CA GLU A 74 -9.34 1.40 -2.96
C GLU A 74 -10.13 1.60 -1.66
N ARG A 75 -11.41 1.20 -1.68
CA ARG A 75 -12.30 1.20 -0.52
C ARG A 75 -12.37 2.55 0.20
N GLU A 76 -12.52 3.62 -0.57
CA GLU A 76 -12.58 4.99 -0.08
C GLU A 76 -13.57 5.17 1.07
N GLY A 77 -13.17 5.94 2.10
CA GLY A 77 -14.01 6.23 3.27
C GLY A 77 -14.16 5.08 4.26
N THR A 78 -13.54 3.92 4.03
CA THR A 78 -13.57 2.79 4.97
C THR A 78 -12.28 2.70 5.80
N ALA A 79 -12.34 1.98 6.92
CA ALA A 79 -11.15 1.63 7.72
C ALA A 79 -10.06 0.90 6.91
N SER A 80 -10.42 0.30 5.77
CA SER A 80 -9.52 -0.41 4.87
C SER A 80 -9.11 0.38 3.63
N GLN A 81 -9.29 1.70 3.62
CA GLN A 81 -8.88 2.58 2.52
C GLN A 81 -7.37 2.49 2.28
N HIS A 82 -6.95 2.24 1.04
CA HIS A 82 -5.52 2.14 0.70
C HIS A 82 -5.19 2.46 -0.75
N ILE A 83 -3.89 2.57 -1.03
CA ILE A 83 -3.32 2.55 -2.37
C ILE A 83 -2.36 1.36 -2.46
N ASP A 84 -2.48 0.58 -3.53
CA ASP A 84 -1.54 -0.50 -3.83
C ASP A 84 -0.20 0.03 -4.36
N LEU A 85 0.89 -0.47 -3.78
CA LEU A 85 2.25 -0.16 -4.18
C LEU A 85 2.97 -1.42 -4.70
N CYS A 86 3.77 -1.24 -5.75
CA CYS A 86 4.68 -2.26 -6.26
C CYS A 86 5.92 -1.62 -6.89
N GLY A 87 6.99 -2.40 -7.08
CA GLY A 87 8.22 -1.94 -7.73
C GLY A 87 8.82 -0.70 -7.05
N LYS A 88 9.24 0.30 -7.84
CA LYS A 88 9.94 1.51 -7.34
C LYS A 88 9.16 2.27 -6.25
N PRO A 89 7.85 2.54 -6.37
CA PRO A 89 7.07 3.13 -5.27
C PRO A 89 7.16 2.35 -3.94
N LEU A 90 7.08 1.02 -3.99
CA LEU A 90 7.22 0.18 -2.79
C LEU A 90 8.63 0.26 -2.20
N GLU A 91 9.67 0.17 -3.04
CA GLU A 91 11.06 0.32 -2.62
C GLU A 91 11.31 1.65 -1.90
N ARG A 92 10.71 2.74 -2.39
CA ARG A 92 10.79 4.07 -1.76
C ARG A 92 10.02 4.13 -0.44
N ALA A 93 8.82 3.55 -0.38
CA ALA A 93 8.03 3.53 0.85
C ALA A 93 8.77 2.81 1.98
N ARG A 94 9.47 1.71 1.67
CA ARG A 94 10.32 0.98 2.62
C ARG A 94 11.46 1.85 3.17
N LYS A 95 12.12 2.64 2.31
CA LYS A 95 13.20 3.54 2.71
C LYS A 95 12.73 4.67 3.63
N GLU A 96 11.50 5.14 3.45
CA GLU A 96 10.92 6.21 4.29
C GLU A 96 10.34 5.72 5.61
N ALA A 97 10.18 4.41 5.75
CA ALA A 97 9.78 3.76 6.99
C ALA A 97 10.97 3.35 7.88
N SER A 98 12.21 3.58 7.39
CA SER A 98 13.47 3.41 8.12
C SER A 98 13.91 4.75 8.71
#